data_AF-A0A9W8DLN1-F1
#
_entry.id   AF-A0A9W8DLN1-F1
#
_cell.length_a   1.000
_cell.length_b   1.000
_cell.length_c   1.000
_cell.angle_alpha   90.00
_cell.angle_beta   90.00
_cell.angle_gamma   90.00
#
_symmetry.space_group_name_H-M   'P 1'
#
loop_
_entity.id
_entity.type
_entity.pdbx_description
1 polymer ?
#
loop_
_entity_poly.entity_id
_entity_poly.type
_entity_poly.pdbx_seq_one_letter_code
_entity_poly.pdbx_strand_id
1 'polypeptide(L)'
;MKLFATALLILAGVLAAAAAQDDIDATATRDIFEDSAPSSDPNALIGTIGAPFTNDSGVQGVITFSPESGGPGQINTMTISVEIHRGLKKGFGFPWSIRQNLVGPKGECSRTGDTLDPYGVHTTANYACQKGNPNAFQATCALGDLSSKFGNLNITEENGSFSGKFSDPSLVLTGANAVVNRSLVIHQPGGKGILACANIRSLSMEDSAAVSGATAHTILLHGSLASFLPAVLFVGFALGSA
;
A
#
# COMPACT_ATOMS: atom_id res chain seq x y z
N MET A 1 -26.81 -55.80 33.74
CA MET A 1 -26.75 -54.42 34.25
C MET A 1 -26.91 -53.44 33.10
N LYS A 2 -28.05 -52.74 33.07
CA LYS A 2 -28.33 -51.59 32.21
C LYS A 2 -28.77 -50.44 33.13
N LEU A 3 -28.43 -49.24 32.69
CA LEU A 3 -28.66 -47.90 33.23
C LEU A 3 -29.99 -47.70 34.00
N PHE A 4 -30.01 -46.78 34.96
CA PHE A 4 -30.65 -45.46 34.83
C PHE A 4 -30.38 -44.63 36.11
N ALA A 5 -29.80 -43.44 35.92
CA ALA A 5 -29.63 -42.43 36.94
C ALA A 5 -30.83 -41.47 36.91
N THR A 6 -31.37 -41.14 38.07
CA THR A 6 -32.45 -40.15 38.24
C THR A 6 -31.99 -39.10 39.24
N ALA A 7 -31.90 -37.86 38.79
CA ALA A 7 -31.69 -36.67 39.60
C ALA A 7 -33.04 -35.97 39.85
N LEU A 8 -33.23 -35.41 41.06
CA LEU A 8 -34.28 -34.44 41.38
C LEU A 8 -33.85 -33.72 42.69
N LEU A 9 -33.44 -32.43 42.63
CA LEU A 9 -34.21 -31.20 42.98
C LEU A 9 -34.74 -31.24 44.45
N ILE A 10 -34.62 -30.23 45.33
CA ILE A 10 -35.09 -28.84 45.22
C ILE A 10 -34.54 -27.90 46.35
N LEU A 11 -34.35 -26.61 46.00
CA LEU A 11 -34.79 -25.33 46.65
C LEU A 11 -34.07 -24.58 47.80
N ALA A 12 -34.02 -23.26 47.56
CA ALA A 12 -34.00 -22.07 48.45
C ALA A 12 -32.66 -21.71 49.14
N GLY A 13 -32.22 -20.46 49.25
CA GLY A 13 -32.73 -19.14 48.90
C GLY A 13 -31.80 -18.06 49.51
N VAL A 14 -31.70 -16.91 48.82
CA VAL A 14 -31.38 -15.53 49.26
C VAL A 14 -30.39 -15.30 50.42
N LEU A 15 -29.26 -14.63 50.14
CA LEU A 15 -28.74 -13.57 51.02
C LEU A 15 -27.93 -12.54 50.23
N ALA A 16 -28.32 -11.27 50.34
CA ALA A 16 -27.63 -10.12 49.80
C ALA A 16 -26.48 -9.69 50.73
N ALA A 17 -25.36 -9.25 50.16
CA ALA A 17 -24.46 -8.29 50.80
C ALA A 17 -23.73 -7.49 49.71
N ALA A 18 -24.06 -6.21 49.62
CA ALA A 18 -23.28 -5.21 48.90
C ALA A 18 -22.09 -4.80 49.77
N ALA A 19 -20.88 -4.77 49.22
CA ALA A 19 -19.76 -4.05 49.81
C ALA A 19 -18.72 -3.69 48.74
N ALA A 20 -18.61 -2.37 48.54
CA ALA A 20 -17.43 -1.57 48.19
C ALA A 20 -16.46 -2.03 47.08
N GLN A 21 -16.48 -1.20 46.04
CA GLN A 21 -15.44 -0.94 45.04
C GLN A 21 -14.06 -0.71 45.68
N ASP A 22 -13.07 -1.50 45.30
CA ASP A 22 -11.65 -1.11 45.36
C ASP A 22 -11.19 -0.94 43.90
N ASP A 23 -10.96 0.32 43.53
CA ASP A 23 -10.41 0.72 42.23
C ASP A 23 -8.95 0.25 42.14
N ILE A 24 -8.69 -0.76 41.30
CA ILE A 24 -7.36 -0.98 40.74
C ILE A 24 -7.51 -0.87 39.22
N ASP A 25 -7.12 0.30 38.73
CA ASP A 25 -6.91 0.64 37.34
C ASP A 25 -5.90 -0.35 36.71
N ALA A 26 -6.45 -1.38 36.08
CA ALA A 26 -5.74 -2.31 35.22
C ALA A 26 -5.91 -1.91 33.75
N THR A 27 -5.59 -0.65 33.41
CA THR A 27 -5.41 -0.22 32.01
C THR A 27 -4.10 0.55 31.85
N ALA A 28 -2.98 -0.10 32.19
CA ALA A 28 -1.67 0.34 31.76
C ALA A 28 -0.90 -0.88 31.25
N THR A 29 -0.44 -0.81 29.99
CA THR A 29 0.35 -1.80 29.20
C THR A 29 -0.38 -2.54 28.06
N ARG A 30 -1.07 -1.82 27.16
CA ARG A 30 -1.34 -2.33 25.80
C ARG A 30 -1.28 -1.26 24.69
N ASP A 31 -0.33 -0.34 24.73
CA ASP A 31 -0.05 0.55 23.60
C ASP A 31 1.43 0.51 23.21
N ILE A 32 1.89 -0.63 22.69
CA ILE A 32 3.11 -0.70 21.85
C ILE A 32 2.88 -1.69 20.71
N PHE A 33 1.79 -1.49 19.99
CA PHE A 33 1.72 -1.84 18.59
C PHE A 33 0.93 -0.71 17.97
N GLU A 34 1.64 0.40 17.72
CA GLU A 34 1.16 1.39 16.77
C GLU A 34 1.14 0.64 15.44
N ASP A 35 -0.01 0.04 15.16
CA ASP A 35 -0.43 -0.33 13.82
C ASP A 35 -0.15 0.91 12.99
N SER A 36 0.97 0.92 12.29
CA SER A 36 1.26 1.93 11.29
C SER A 36 0.32 1.65 10.13
N ALA A 37 -0.96 1.92 10.37
CA ALA A 37 -1.92 2.25 9.36
C ALA A 37 -1.24 3.33 8.50
N PRO A 38 -1.33 3.23 7.16
CA PRO A 38 -0.87 4.31 6.31
C PRO A 38 -1.52 5.60 6.82
N SER A 39 -0.71 6.62 7.08
CA SER A 39 -1.20 7.91 7.56
C SER A 39 -2.40 8.28 6.71
N SER A 40 -3.57 8.42 7.33
CA SER A 40 -4.80 8.80 6.63
C SER A 40 -4.72 10.21 6.06
N ASP A 41 -3.64 10.94 6.35
CA ASP A 41 -3.27 12.17 5.66
C ASP A 41 -2.64 11.87 4.29
N PRO A 42 -3.35 12.12 3.18
CA PRO A 42 -2.78 11.95 1.84
C PRO A 42 -1.55 12.85 1.62
N ASN A 43 -1.40 13.96 2.35
CA ASN A 43 -0.26 14.87 2.17
C ASN A 43 1.05 14.31 2.74
N ALA A 44 1.01 13.28 3.59
CA ALA A 44 2.20 12.71 4.21
C ALA A 44 3.20 12.09 3.20
N LEU A 45 2.73 11.78 1.99
CA LEU A 45 3.56 11.19 0.94
C LEU A 45 4.17 12.22 0.00
N ILE A 46 3.71 13.47 0.04
CA ILE A 46 4.23 14.54 -0.83
C ILE A 46 5.71 14.76 -0.50
N GLY A 47 6.55 14.77 -1.54
CA GLY A 47 7.99 14.93 -1.37
C GLY A 47 8.73 13.64 -1.02
N THR A 48 8.02 12.55 -0.66
CA THR A 48 8.61 11.22 -0.47
C THR A 48 8.98 10.61 -1.83
N ILE A 49 9.99 9.75 -1.86
CA ILE A 49 10.37 9.00 -3.07
C ILE A 49 9.49 7.75 -3.19
N GLY A 50 8.89 7.53 -4.36
CA GLY A 50 8.07 6.35 -4.60
C GLY A 50 7.79 6.08 -6.07
N ALA A 51 7.21 4.91 -6.32
CA ALA A 51 6.74 4.44 -7.61
C ALA A 51 5.20 4.31 -7.58
N PRO A 52 4.47 5.29 -8.13
CA PRO A 52 3.01 5.24 -8.21
C PRO A 52 2.57 4.36 -9.39
N PHE A 53 1.82 3.31 -9.08
CA PHE A 53 1.18 2.43 -10.05
C PHE A 53 -0.23 2.95 -10.30
N THR A 54 -0.45 3.52 -11.48
CA THR A 54 -1.75 4.04 -11.93
C THR A 54 -2.07 3.58 -13.36
N ASN A 55 -1.43 2.50 -13.80
CA ASN A 55 -1.38 2.13 -15.21
C ASN A 55 -2.65 1.38 -15.68
N ASP A 56 -2.81 1.33 -17.00
CA ASP A 56 -3.95 0.68 -17.69
C ASP A 56 -4.05 -0.84 -17.43
N SER A 57 -3.02 -1.46 -16.82
CA SER A 57 -3.10 -2.87 -16.41
C SER A 57 -4.01 -3.09 -15.20
N GLY A 58 -4.56 -2.02 -14.62
CA GLY A 58 -5.50 -2.07 -13.51
C GLY A 58 -4.85 -2.15 -12.13
N VAL A 59 -3.51 -2.21 -12.06
CA VAL A 59 -2.76 -2.20 -10.79
C VAL A 59 -2.75 -0.77 -10.26
N GLN A 60 -3.26 -0.59 -9.04
CA GLN A 60 -3.31 0.70 -8.39
C GLN A 60 -2.69 0.67 -7.01
N GLY A 61 -1.78 1.61 -6.76
CA GLY A 61 -1.11 1.76 -5.48
C GLY A 61 0.22 2.49 -5.60
N VAL A 62 1.00 2.43 -4.54
CA VAL A 62 2.33 3.03 -4.49
C VAL A 62 3.31 2.10 -3.80
N ILE A 63 4.57 2.20 -4.20
CA ILE A 63 5.68 1.66 -3.41
C ILE A 63 6.61 2.82 -3.06
N THR A 64 6.80 3.11 -1.78
CA THR A 64 7.60 4.23 -1.30
C THR A 64 8.93 3.78 -0.70
N PHE A 65 9.90 4.70 -0.72
CA PHE A 65 11.27 4.52 -0.28
C PHE A 65 11.61 5.62 0.71
N SER A 66 11.86 5.25 1.96
CA SER A 66 12.21 6.19 3.04
C SER A 66 13.50 5.75 3.71
N PRO A 67 14.55 6.60 3.76
CA PRO A 67 15.74 6.30 4.53
C PRO A 67 15.40 6.24 6.02
N GLU A 68 15.83 5.19 6.69
CA GLU A 68 15.70 5.00 8.12
C GLU A 68 17.10 4.94 8.74
N SER A 69 17.35 5.86 9.69
CA SER A 69 18.63 5.91 10.38
C SER A 69 18.70 4.79 11.41
N GLY A 70 19.79 4.02 11.40
CA GLY A 70 20.03 3.02 12.43
C GLY A 70 20.29 3.67 13.78
N GLY A 71 19.96 2.96 14.87
CA GLY A 71 20.42 3.35 16.20
C GLY A 71 21.95 3.28 16.34
N PRO A 72 22.52 3.68 17.49
CA PRO A 72 23.96 3.59 17.73
C PRO A 72 24.49 2.17 17.47
N GLY A 73 25.45 2.05 16.54
CA GLY A 73 26.04 0.75 16.15
C GLY A 73 25.23 -0.05 15.12
N GLN A 74 24.12 0.50 14.61
CA GLN A 74 23.33 -0.10 13.53
C GLN A 74 23.61 0.61 12.21
N ILE A 75 23.41 -0.11 11.10
CA ILE A 75 23.50 0.44 9.75
C ILE A 75 22.21 1.15 9.38
N ASN A 76 22.33 2.20 8.57
CA ASN A 76 21.16 2.83 7.94
C ASN A 76 20.52 1.87 6.96
N THR A 77 19.20 1.95 6.83
CA THR A 77 18.45 1.10 5.90
C THR A 77 17.48 1.92 5.07
N MET A 78 17.06 1.36 3.94
CA MET A 78 15.96 1.86 3.16
C MET A 78 14.69 1.12 3.55
N THR A 79 13.73 1.82 4.12
CA THR A 79 12.38 1.31 4.29
C THR A 79 11.66 1.31 2.95
N ILE A 80 11.11 0.17 2.55
CA ILE A 80 10.26 0.02 1.37
C ILE A 80 8.85 -0.28 1.88
N SER A 81 7.91 0.64 1.68
CA SER A 81 6.50 0.43 2.02
C SER A 81 5.71 0.19 0.74
N VAL A 82 5.03 -0.95 0.66
CA VAL A 82 4.22 -1.39 -0.48
C VAL A 82 2.77 -1.24 -0.10
N GLU A 83 2.02 -0.41 -0.82
CA GLU A 83 0.58 -0.23 -0.65
C GLU A 83 -0.12 -0.38 -2.00
N ILE A 84 -0.47 -1.61 -2.35
CA ILE A 84 -1.28 -1.94 -3.53
C ILE A 84 -2.74 -2.07 -3.10
N HIS A 85 -3.61 -1.27 -3.71
CA HIS A 85 -5.02 -1.21 -3.36
C HIS A 85 -5.87 -2.19 -4.18
N ARG A 86 -5.47 -2.47 -5.42
CA ARG A 86 -6.16 -3.40 -6.33
C ARG A 86 -5.31 -3.76 -7.55
N GLY A 87 -5.81 -4.73 -8.31
CA GLY A 87 -5.33 -5.07 -9.66
C GLY A 87 -4.36 -6.24 -9.72
N LEU A 88 -4.01 -6.82 -8.57
CA LEU A 88 -3.29 -8.09 -8.51
C LEU A 88 -4.26 -9.24 -8.26
N LYS A 89 -4.02 -10.40 -8.88
CA LYS A 89 -4.94 -11.54 -8.79
C LYS A 89 -4.71 -12.34 -7.51
N LYS A 90 -5.76 -12.56 -6.71
CA LYS A 90 -5.73 -13.43 -5.52
C LYS A 90 -5.19 -14.83 -5.83
N GLY A 91 -4.42 -15.37 -4.89
CA GLY A 91 -3.86 -16.72 -4.96
C GLY A 91 -2.56 -16.83 -5.75
N PHE A 92 -2.02 -15.69 -6.21
CA PHE A 92 -0.75 -15.64 -6.94
C PHE A 92 0.29 -14.81 -6.18
N GLY A 93 1.56 -15.18 -6.39
CA GLY A 93 2.71 -14.39 -6.00
C GLY A 93 3.29 -13.63 -7.20
N PHE A 94 3.37 -12.31 -7.10
CA PHE A 94 3.90 -11.45 -8.15
C PHE A 94 5.35 -11.06 -7.82
N PRO A 95 6.33 -11.50 -8.62
CA PRO A 95 7.69 -10.99 -8.50
C PRO A 95 7.72 -9.50 -8.82
N TRP A 96 8.68 -8.79 -8.28
CA TRP A 96 8.84 -7.36 -8.34
C TRP A 96 10.33 -7.01 -8.23
N SER A 97 10.75 -6.02 -9.02
CA SER A 97 12.15 -5.62 -9.13
C SER A 97 12.32 -4.15 -9.51
N ILE A 98 13.43 -3.55 -9.08
CA ILE A 98 13.90 -2.25 -9.58
C ILE A 98 14.71 -2.50 -10.85
N ARG A 99 14.42 -1.75 -11.90
CA ARG A 99 15.06 -1.87 -13.21
C ARG A 99 16.06 -0.74 -13.42
N GLN A 100 16.93 -0.89 -14.42
CA GLN A 100 18.00 0.07 -14.66
C GLN A 100 17.49 1.40 -15.24
N ASN A 101 16.51 1.34 -16.13
CA ASN A 101 16.02 2.49 -16.89
C ASN A 101 14.63 2.94 -16.44
N LEU A 102 14.26 4.14 -16.85
CA LEU A 102 12.90 4.66 -16.73
C LEU A 102 11.93 3.88 -17.64
N VAL A 103 10.66 3.90 -17.26
CA VAL A 103 9.54 3.54 -18.13
C VAL A 103 9.55 4.45 -19.36
N GLY A 104 9.26 3.88 -20.54
CA GLY A 104 9.17 4.66 -21.77
C GLY A 104 8.17 5.81 -21.68
N PRO A 105 8.31 6.87 -22.50
CA PRO A 105 7.48 8.08 -22.42
C PRO A 105 5.99 7.81 -22.67
N LYS A 106 5.65 6.66 -23.27
CA LYS A 106 4.27 6.20 -23.51
C LYS A 106 3.81 5.11 -22.53
N GLY A 107 4.49 4.94 -21.39
CA GLY A 107 4.20 3.86 -20.43
C GLY A 107 4.77 2.50 -20.83
N GLU A 108 5.76 2.46 -21.73
CA GLU A 108 6.31 1.21 -22.28
C GLU A 108 7.22 0.50 -21.27
N CYS A 109 6.70 -0.51 -20.58
CA CYS A 109 7.48 -1.27 -19.59
C CYS A 109 8.66 -2.06 -20.20
N SER A 110 8.63 -2.37 -21.49
CA SER A 110 9.71 -3.06 -22.19
C SER A 110 11.02 -2.25 -22.25
N ARG A 111 10.94 -0.93 -22.06
CA ARG A 111 12.11 -0.03 -22.10
C ARG A 111 12.85 0.10 -20.77
N THR A 112 12.33 -0.51 -19.71
CA THR A 112 12.89 -0.43 -18.36
C THR A 112 14.26 -1.12 -18.23
N GLY A 113 14.69 -1.90 -19.24
CA GLY A 113 15.97 -2.60 -19.25
C GLY A 113 15.98 -3.74 -18.24
N ASP A 114 17.15 -4.25 -17.89
CA ASP A 114 17.28 -5.37 -16.95
C ASP A 114 17.07 -4.94 -15.48
N THR A 115 17.05 -5.93 -14.59
CA THR A 115 17.09 -5.67 -13.14
C THR A 115 18.33 -4.86 -12.80
N LEU A 116 18.20 -3.92 -11.86
CA LEU A 116 19.32 -3.12 -11.37
C LEU A 116 20.35 -4.03 -10.70
N ASP A 117 21.50 -4.22 -11.34
CA ASP A 117 22.57 -5.08 -10.84
C ASP A 117 23.95 -4.50 -11.17
N PRO A 118 24.35 -3.38 -10.51
CA PRO A 118 25.64 -2.75 -10.76
C PRO A 118 26.84 -3.62 -10.37
N TYR A 119 26.61 -4.71 -9.63
CA TYR A 119 27.64 -5.64 -9.17
C TYR A 119 27.68 -6.95 -9.97
N GLY A 120 26.78 -7.12 -10.95
CA GLY A 120 26.76 -8.27 -11.85
C GLY A 120 26.48 -9.62 -11.17
N VAL A 121 25.84 -9.62 -9.99
CA VAL A 121 25.59 -10.82 -9.18
C VAL A 121 24.73 -11.84 -9.93
N HIS A 122 23.79 -11.38 -10.77
CA HIS A 122 22.89 -12.23 -11.57
C HIS A 122 23.64 -13.06 -12.63
N THR A 123 24.86 -12.67 -13.00
CA THR A 123 25.66 -13.37 -14.02
C THR A 123 26.45 -14.56 -13.47
N THR A 124 26.40 -14.80 -12.17
CA THR A 124 27.03 -15.96 -11.55
C THR A 124 26.19 -17.22 -11.80
N ALA A 125 26.82 -18.32 -12.23
CA ALA A 125 26.15 -19.58 -12.58
C ALA A 125 25.31 -20.20 -11.45
N ASN A 126 25.44 -19.68 -10.22
CA ASN A 126 24.75 -20.10 -9.02
C ASN A 126 24.08 -18.91 -8.32
N TYR A 127 23.36 -18.04 -9.05
CA TYR A 127 22.61 -16.96 -8.43
C TYR A 127 21.64 -17.52 -7.38
N ALA A 128 21.99 -17.32 -6.11
CA ALA A 128 21.25 -17.79 -4.95
C ALA A 128 21.27 -16.67 -3.91
N CYS A 129 20.32 -15.75 -4.06
CA CYS A 129 20.12 -14.69 -3.08
C CYS A 129 19.86 -15.29 -1.70
N GLN A 130 20.71 -14.95 -0.73
CA GLN A 130 20.58 -15.44 0.64
C GLN A 130 19.54 -14.61 1.38
N LYS A 131 18.27 -14.95 1.18
CA LYS A 131 17.12 -14.36 1.88
C LYS A 131 17.32 -14.44 3.40
N GLY A 132 17.19 -13.31 4.09
CA GLY A 132 17.27 -13.23 5.56
C GLY A 132 18.67 -12.98 6.15
N ASN A 133 19.73 -12.91 5.33
CA ASN A 133 21.03 -12.43 5.78
C ASN A 133 21.29 -11.01 5.23
N PRO A 134 20.95 -9.94 5.98
CA PRO A 134 21.09 -8.56 5.51
C PRO A 134 22.54 -8.18 5.17
N ASN A 135 23.52 -8.85 5.80
CA ASN A 135 24.94 -8.64 5.51
C ASN A 135 25.39 -9.27 4.18
N ALA A 136 24.60 -10.21 3.63
CA ALA A 136 24.91 -10.91 2.39
C ALA A 136 24.11 -10.37 1.18
N PHE A 137 23.19 -9.41 1.36
CA PHE A 137 22.36 -8.91 0.27
C PHE A 137 23.18 -8.32 -0.88
N GLN A 138 24.20 -7.51 -0.60
CA GLN A 138 25.06 -6.95 -1.66
C GLN A 138 25.94 -8.01 -2.34
N ALA A 139 26.26 -9.11 -1.65
CA ALA A 139 27.15 -10.15 -2.15
C ALA A 139 26.40 -11.26 -2.93
N THR A 140 25.12 -11.48 -2.65
CA THR A 140 24.36 -12.64 -3.14
C THR A 140 23.10 -12.27 -3.91
N CYS A 141 22.62 -11.03 -3.79
CA CYS A 141 21.40 -10.57 -4.44
C CYS A 141 21.71 -9.40 -5.38
N ALA A 142 21.20 -9.44 -6.61
CA ALA A 142 21.18 -8.24 -7.45
C ALA A 142 20.48 -7.10 -6.70
N LEU A 143 21.03 -5.88 -6.83
CA LEU A 143 20.62 -4.72 -6.02
C LEU A 143 19.10 -4.46 -6.11
N GLY A 144 18.53 -4.56 -7.31
CA GLY A 144 17.12 -4.36 -7.58
C GLY A 144 16.24 -5.61 -7.52
N ASP A 145 16.76 -6.80 -7.21
CA ASP A 145 15.95 -8.02 -7.11
C ASP A 145 15.25 -8.14 -5.75
N LEU A 146 14.14 -7.40 -5.61
CA LEU A 146 13.38 -7.31 -4.38
C LEU A 146 12.65 -8.63 -4.06
N SER A 147 12.27 -9.41 -5.07
CA SER A 147 11.59 -10.69 -4.85
C SER A 147 12.51 -11.76 -4.29
N SER A 148 13.75 -11.82 -4.78
CA SER A 148 14.73 -12.73 -4.22
C SER A 148 15.08 -12.35 -2.77
N LYS A 149 15.12 -11.05 -2.45
CA LYS A 149 15.40 -10.53 -1.09
C LYS A 149 14.24 -10.73 -0.11
N PHE A 150 13.01 -10.41 -0.52
CA PHE A 150 11.87 -10.28 0.39
C PHE A 150 10.74 -11.28 0.11
N GLY A 151 10.75 -11.92 -1.05
CA GLY A 151 9.67 -12.75 -1.57
C GLY A 151 8.75 -11.99 -2.53
N ASN A 152 7.91 -12.75 -3.21
CA ASN A 152 6.89 -12.20 -4.10
C ASN A 152 5.78 -11.48 -3.31
N LEU A 153 5.08 -10.57 -3.97
CA LEU A 153 3.83 -10.00 -3.45
C LEU A 153 2.74 -11.08 -3.52
N ASN A 154 2.51 -11.79 -2.42
CA ASN A 154 1.54 -12.89 -2.35
C ASN A 154 0.16 -12.35 -1.98
N ILE A 155 -0.79 -12.47 -2.89
CA ILE A 155 -2.10 -11.82 -2.77
C ILE A 155 -3.11 -12.77 -2.14
N THR A 156 -3.59 -12.41 -0.95
CA THR A 156 -4.61 -13.15 -0.20
C THR A 156 -6.00 -12.51 -0.31
N GLU A 157 -6.04 -11.20 -0.55
CA GLU A 157 -7.26 -10.40 -0.57
C GLU A 157 -8.00 -10.51 -1.91
N GLU A 158 -9.33 -10.55 -1.85
CA GLU A 158 -10.20 -10.71 -3.04
C GLU A 158 -10.17 -9.48 -3.97
N ASN A 159 -10.01 -8.28 -3.40
CA ASN A 159 -9.86 -7.03 -4.15
C ASN A 159 -8.49 -6.90 -4.85
N GLY A 160 -7.56 -7.83 -4.58
CA GLY A 160 -6.22 -7.78 -5.13
C GLY A 160 -5.28 -6.80 -4.45
N SER A 161 -5.56 -6.40 -3.20
CA SER A 161 -4.69 -5.53 -2.42
C SER A 161 -3.52 -6.28 -1.78
N PHE A 162 -2.47 -5.53 -1.47
CA PHE A 162 -1.31 -5.99 -0.71
C PHE A 162 -0.69 -4.81 0.03
N SER A 163 -0.45 -4.98 1.32
CA SER A 163 0.28 -4.04 2.15
C SER A 163 1.48 -4.75 2.78
N GLY A 164 2.64 -4.08 2.82
CA GLY A 164 3.84 -4.67 3.40
C GLY A 164 4.98 -3.68 3.56
N LYS A 165 5.81 -3.91 4.57
CA LYS A 165 6.98 -3.09 4.87
C LYS A 165 8.23 -3.94 4.88
N PHE A 166 9.26 -3.50 4.17
CA PHE A 166 10.56 -4.18 4.05
C PHE A 166 11.68 -3.21 4.39
N SER A 167 12.83 -3.75 4.81
CA SER A 167 14.03 -2.96 5.08
C SER A 167 15.19 -3.51 4.26
N ASP A 168 15.82 -2.64 3.47
CA ASP A 168 16.95 -2.98 2.62
C ASP A 168 18.17 -2.10 2.97
N PRO A 169 19.26 -2.65 3.53
CA PRO A 169 20.47 -1.88 3.85
C PRO A 169 21.30 -1.50 2.61
N SER A 170 20.99 -2.05 1.43
CA SER A 170 21.78 -1.87 0.22
C SER A 170 21.29 -0.77 -0.71
N LEU A 171 20.01 -0.38 -0.60
CA LEU A 171 19.42 0.66 -1.45
C LEU A 171 19.78 2.06 -0.95
N VAL A 172 19.98 2.98 -1.89
CA VAL A 172 20.34 4.38 -1.62
C VAL A 172 19.51 5.33 -2.48
N LEU A 173 19.29 6.56 -2.01
CA LEU A 173 18.58 7.60 -2.78
C LEU A 173 19.50 8.47 -3.64
N THR A 174 20.82 8.39 -3.43
CA THR A 174 21.81 9.25 -4.08
C THR A 174 22.98 8.44 -4.64
N GLY A 175 23.72 9.03 -5.58
CA GLY A 175 24.86 8.40 -6.25
C GLY A 175 24.47 7.51 -7.44
N ALA A 176 25.46 6.84 -8.03
CA ALA A 176 25.29 6.08 -9.28
C ALA A 176 24.33 4.89 -9.16
N ASN A 177 24.17 4.35 -7.95
CA ASN A 177 23.29 3.22 -7.63
C ASN A 177 21.95 3.66 -7.01
N ALA A 178 21.65 4.97 -7.02
CA ALA A 178 20.40 5.51 -6.50
C ALA A 178 19.18 4.83 -7.12
N VAL A 179 18.14 4.58 -6.31
CA VAL A 179 16.85 4.05 -6.81
C VAL A 179 16.02 5.13 -7.51
N VAL A 180 16.26 6.42 -7.20
CA VAL A 180 15.64 7.54 -7.90
C VAL A 180 16.08 7.55 -9.36
N ASN A 181 15.18 7.96 -10.26
CA ASN A 181 15.38 7.95 -11.73
C ASN A 181 15.54 6.56 -12.33
N ARG A 182 14.96 5.56 -11.66
CA ARG A 182 14.78 4.20 -12.16
C ARG A 182 13.30 3.87 -12.24
N SER A 183 12.99 2.63 -12.58
CA SER A 183 11.62 2.14 -12.54
C SER A 183 11.50 0.92 -11.63
N LEU A 184 10.30 0.72 -11.08
CA LEU A 184 9.89 -0.50 -10.41
C LEU A 184 8.92 -1.25 -11.30
N VAL A 185 9.12 -2.55 -11.40
CA VAL A 185 8.30 -3.46 -12.19
C VAL A 185 7.65 -4.48 -11.27
N ILE A 186 6.37 -4.75 -11.49
CA ILE A 186 5.65 -5.92 -11.00
C ILE A 186 5.50 -6.88 -12.18
N HIS A 187 5.99 -8.10 -12.01
CA HIS A 187 5.97 -9.16 -13.00
C HIS A 187 4.66 -9.94 -12.96
N GLN A 188 4.34 -10.61 -14.07
CA GLN A 188 3.28 -11.62 -14.06
C GLN A 188 3.67 -12.79 -13.14
N PRO A 189 2.70 -13.56 -12.61
CA PRO A 189 2.99 -14.74 -11.81
C PRO A 189 3.91 -15.71 -12.56
N GLY A 190 4.90 -16.27 -11.84
CA GLY A 190 5.93 -17.12 -12.44
C GLY A 190 7.05 -16.35 -13.18
N GLY A 191 7.07 -15.02 -13.13
CA GLY A 191 8.19 -14.18 -13.56
C GLY A 191 8.31 -13.96 -15.07
N LYS A 192 7.39 -14.52 -15.87
CA LYS A 192 7.41 -14.37 -17.33
C LYS A 192 6.65 -13.11 -17.75
N GLY A 193 7.37 -12.02 -17.95
CA GLY A 193 6.80 -10.77 -18.45
C GLY A 193 6.51 -9.73 -17.37
N ILE A 194 6.15 -8.54 -17.83
CA ILE A 194 5.87 -7.37 -16.98
C ILE A 194 4.35 -7.17 -16.94
N LEU A 195 3.78 -7.14 -15.74
CA LEU A 195 2.37 -6.80 -15.54
C LEU A 195 2.20 -5.29 -15.45
N ALA A 196 3.01 -4.64 -14.62
CA ALA A 196 2.95 -3.21 -14.38
C ALA A 196 4.33 -2.62 -14.15
N CYS A 197 4.50 -1.33 -14.46
CA CYS A 197 5.73 -0.61 -14.22
C CYS A 197 5.45 0.85 -13.85
N ALA A 198 6.32 1.43 -13.04
CA ALA A 198 6.24 2.83 -12.61
C ALA A 198 7.63 3.41 -12.39
N ASN A 199 7.80 4.72 -12.63
CA ASN A 199 9.06 5.41 -12.35
C ASN A 199 9.18 5.73 -10.85
N ILE A 200 10.38 5.55 -10.29
CA ILE A 200 10.72 5.94 -8.93
C ILE A 200 11.13 7.41 -8.94
N ARG A 201 10.30 8.25 -8.34
CA ARG A 201 10.44 9.71 -8.33
C ARG A 201 9.88 10.32 -7.04
N SER A 202 10.04 11.62 -6.87
CA SER A 202 9.31 12.33 -5.81
C SER A 202 7.81 12.32 -6.13
N LEU A 203 7.00 12.01 -5.12
CA LEU A 203 5.56 11.92 -5.21
C LEU A 203 4.91 13.31 -5.08
N SER A 204 3.85 13.52 -5.86
CA SER A 204 3.04 14.73 -5.85
C SER A 204 1.69 14.50 -5.15
N MET A 205 0.91 15.57 -5.00
CA MET A 205 -0.46 15.53 -4.47
C MET A 205 -1.37 14.54 -5.22
N GLU A 206 -1.15 14.34 -6.51
CA GLU A 206 -1.96 13.41 -7.33
C GLU A 206 -1.65 11.95 -6.98
N ASP A 207 -0.37 11.64 -6.75
CA ASP A 207 0.06 10.29 -6.38
C ASP A 207 -0.42 9.92 -4.98
N SER A 208 -0.35 10.87 -4.06
CA SER A 208 -0.85 10.78 -2.69
C SER A 208 -2.32 10.31 -2.60
N ALA A 209 -3.16 10.78 -3.52
CA ALA A 209 -4.57 10.39 -3.57
C ALA A 209 -4.74 8.88 -3.92
N ALA A 210 -3.88 8.34 -4.78
CA ALA A 210 -3.88 6.92 -5.15
C ALA A 210 -3.51 5.99 -3.98
N VAL A 211 -2.86 6.52 -2.94
CA VAL A 211 -2.44 5.78 -1.73
C VAL A 211 -3.45 5.81 -0.61
N SER A 212 -4.34 6.79 -0.61
CA SER A 212 -5.38 6.91 0.41
C SER A 212 -6.54 5.92 0.23
N GLY A 213 -6.53 5.11 -0.85
CA GLY A 213 -7.69 4.31 -1.25
C GLY A 213 -8.95 5.13 -1.49
N ALA A 214 -8.87 6.47 -1.46
CA ALA A 214 -10.00 7.34 -1.68
C ALA A 214 -10.45 7.12 -3.12
N THR A 215 -11.58 6.44 -3.27
CA THR A 215 -12.37 6.56 -4.48
C THR A 215 -12.52 8.04 -4.73
N ALA A 216 -12.01 8.53 -5.87
CA ALA A 216 -12.38 9.83 -6.37
C ALA A 216 -13.91 9.82 -6.50
N HIS A 217 -14.60 10.24 -5.44
CA HIS A 217 -15.97 10.67 -5.58
C HIS A 217 -15.85 11.82 -6.55
N THR A 218 -16.31 11.56 -7.77
CA THR A 218 -16.46 12.55 -8.81
C THR A 218 -17.15 13.73 -8.17
N ILE A 219 -16.40 14.79 -7.87
CA ILE A 219 -16.99 16.10 -7.69
C ILE A 219 -17.46 16.48 -9.09
N LEU A 220 -18.64 15.96 -9.46
CA LEU A 220 -19.45 16.57 -10.47
C LEU A 220 -19.78 17.94 -9.89
N LEU A 221 -18.98 18.94 -10.27
CA LEU A 221 -19.46 20.29 -10.40
C LEU A 221 -20.62 20.23 -11.42
N HIS A 222 -21.78 19.77 -10.96
CA HIS A 222 -23.04 20.10 -11.59
C HIS A 222 -23.19 21.61 -11.42
N GLY A 223 -22.65 22.36 -12.37
CA GLY A 223 -23.13 23.69 -12.69
C GLY A 223 -24.56 23.58 -13.21
N SER A 224 -25.51 23.31 -12.32
CA SER A 224 -26.93 23.54 -12.56
C SER A 224 -27.28 24.88 -11.93
N LEU A 225 -27.09 25.95 -12.72
CA LEU A 225 -27.82 27.21 -12.54
C LEU A 225 -28.88 27.27 -13.63
N ALA A 226 -29.88 26.40 -13.53
CA ALA A 226 -31.16 26.63 -14.18
C ALA A 226 -32.01 27.45 -13.22
N SER A 227 -32.14 28.76 -13.47
CA SER A 227 -33.38 29.57 -13.28
C SER A 227 -33.11 31.08 -13.30
N PHE A 228 -33.01 31.67 -14.48
CA PHE A 228 -33.39 33.07 -14.70
C PHE A 228 -34.26 33.17 -15.95
N LEU A 229 -35.55 32.90 -15.74
CA LEU A 229 -36.64 33.39 -16.59
C LEU A 229 -37.66 34.01 -15.62
N PRO A 230 -37.76 35.34 -15.53
CA PRO A 230 -38.89 35.93 -14.84
C PRO A 230 -40.12 35.79 -15.75
N ALA A 231 -41.07 34.97 -15.31
CA ALA A 231 -42.45 35.05 -15.79
C ALA A 231 -42.99 36.43 -15.39
N VAL A 232 -43.14 37.33 -16.36
CA VAL A 232 -43.86 38.58 -16.15
C VAL A 232 -45.34 38.25 -16.08
N LEU A 233 -45.84 38.28 -14.86
CA LEU A 233 -47.25 38.30 -14.50
C LEU A 233 -47.84 39.66 -14.92
N PHE A 234 -48.40 39.77 -16.13
CA PHE A 234 -49.25 40.92 -16.46
C PHE A 234 -50.70 40.62 -16.07
N VAL A 235 -51.11 41.37 -15.05
CA VAL A 235 -52.45 41.50 -14.49
C VAL A 235 -53.45 41.87 -15.58
N GLY A 236 -54.54 41.11 -15.69
CA GLY A 236 -55.69 41.48 -16.48
C GLY A 236 -56.35 42.75 -15.93
N PHE A 237 -56.58 43.73 -16.79
CA PHE A 237 -57.51 44.82 -16.55
C PHE A 237 -58.66 44.74 -17.55
N ALA A 238 -59.86 44.90 -17.02
CA ALA A 238 -61.14 44.67 -17.65
C ALA A 238 -61.72 45.92 -18.35
N LEU A 239 -62.84 45.70 -19.06
CA LEU A 239 -63.84 46.66 -19.57
C LEU A 239 -63.33 47.61 -20.68
N GLY A 240 -64.06 47.96 -21.75
CA GLY A 240 -65.44 47.76 -22.14
C GLY A 240 -65.74 48.71 -23.32
N SER A 241 -66.62 48.26 -24.22
CA SER A 241 -67.56 49.02 -25.08
C SER A 241 -67.13 50.32 -25.78
N ALA A 242 -67.16 50.30 -27.12
CA ALA A 242 -68.09 51.09 -27.95
C ALA A 242 -68.05 50.59 -29.40
#